data_AF-A0AAW5D036-F1
#
_entry.id   AF-A0AAW5D036-F1
#
_cell.length_a   1.000
_cell.length_b   1.000
_cell.length_c   1.000
_cell.angle_alpha   90.00
_cell.angle_beta   90.00
_cell.angle_gamma   90.00
#
_symmetry.space_group_name_H-M   'P 1'
#
loop_
_entity.id
_entity.type
_entity.pdbx_description
1 polymer ?
#
loop_
_entity_poly.entity_id
_entity_poly.type
_entity_poly.pdbx_seq_one_letter_code
_entity_poly.pdbx_strand_id
1 'polypeptide(L)'
;MKTITLIIIMLLSPTLKAKEVNLTELENVSQNLQFLIAPTNVDEYGKLEKLCKCTAKIAQEKWMPAKYSEFSNALSGYAKLVNSAMENMEEMLKNGPPRSSETVISGMRGLVEIIESCEEKYGIRVEF
;
A
#
# COMPACT_ATOMS: atom_id res chain seq x y z
N MET A 1 12.31 3.17 62.10
CA MET A 1 11.12 2.81 61.29
C MET A 1 11.25 3.53 59.95
N LYS A 2 11.37 2.77 58.86
CA LYS A 2 11.53 3.27 57.49
C LYS A 2 10.18 3.16 56.78
N THR A 3 9.60 4.25 56.31
CA THR A 3 8.48 4.24 55.37
C THR A 3 9.03 4.65 54.01
N ILE A 4 9.23 3.65 53.14
CA ILE A 4 9.64 3.85 51.74
C ILE A 4 8.35 4.00 50.93
N THR A 5 8.16 5.19 50.37
CA THR A 5 7.11 5.48 49.39
C THR A 5 7.44 4.75 48.09
N LEU A 6 6.63 3.75 47.72
CA LEU A 6 6.72 3.03 46.44
C LEU A 6 5.66 3.59 45.50
N ILE A 7 6.04 4.60 44.71
CA ILE A 7 5.28 5.00 43.52
C ILE A 7 5.71 4.07 42.39
N ILE A 8 4.92 3.03 42.14
CA ILE A 8 5.08 2.18 40.96
C ILE A 8 4.46 2.94 39.79
N ILE A 9 5.29 3.62 39.02
CA ILE A 9 4.92 4.17 37.71
C ILE A 9 4.78 2.96 36.76
N MET A 10 3.56 2.46 36.58
CA MET A 10 3.22 1.60 35.46
C MET A 10 3.23 2.43 34.17
N LEU A 11 4.41 2.62 33.58
CA LEU A 11 4.53 2.98 32.16
C LEU A 11 4.37 1.69 31.35
N LEU A 12 3.12 1.29 31.13
CA LEU A 12 2.77 0.26 30.16
C LEU A 12 3.00 0.81 28.74
N SER A 13 4.01 0.25 28.10
CA SER A 13 4.53 0.54 26.77
C SER A 13 3.44 0.60 25.66
N PRO A 14 3.39 1.66 24.82
CA PRO A 14 2.48 1.69 23.67
C PRO A 14 3.09 1.09 22.38
N THR A 15 4.02 0.13 22.46
CA THR A 15 4.81 -0.29 21.27
C THR A 15 4.29 -1.50 20.50
N LEU A 16 3.30 -2.25 21.00
CA LEU A 16 2.81 -3.44 20.31
C LEU A 16 1.81 -3.17 19.18
N LYS A 17 0.98 -2.11 19.27
CA LYS A 17 0.01 -1.80 18.21
C LYS A 17 0.63 -1.27 16.92
N ALA A 18 1.80 -0.64 17.01
CA ALA A 18 2.45 -0.06 15.83
C ALA A 18 2.98 -1.14 14.86
N LYS A 19 3.34 -2.34 15.33
CA LYS A 19 3.97 -3.36 14.49
C LYS A 19 2.95 -4.18 13.68
N GLU A 20 1.81 -4.51 14.27
CA GLU A 20 0.74 -5.26 13.57
C GLU A 20 0.05 -4.41 12.50
N VAL A 21 -0.27 -3.15 12.81
CA VAL A 21 -0.88 -2.22 11.83
C VAL A 21 0.04 -2.04 10.60
N ASN A 22 1.35 -1.93 10.83
CA ASN A 22 2.32 -1.68 9.77
C ASN A 22 2.51 -2.88 8.82
N LEU A 23 2.37 -4.11 9.31
CA LEU A 23 2.40 -5.32 8.46
C LEU A 23 1.13 -5.43 7.61
N THR A 24 -0.04 -5.14 8.19
CA THR A 24 -1.31 -5.14 7.45
C THR A 24 -1.33 -4.08 6.36
N GLU A 25 -0.84 -2.87 6.63
CA GLU A 25 -0.76 -1.81 5.63
C GLU A 25 0.24 -2.14 4.50
N LEU A 26 1.34 -2.84 4.80
CA LEU A 26 2.28 -3.33 3.78
C LEU A 26 1.60 -4.29 2.81
N GLU A 27 0.92 -5.30 3.35
CA GLU A 27 0.20 -6.30 2.55
C GLU A 27 -0.87 -5.64 1.69
N ASN A 28 -1.65 -4.77 2.31
CA ASN A 28 -2.72 -4.01 1.68
C ASN A 28 -2.23 -3.15 0.49
N VAL A 29 -1.14 -2.38 0.67
CA VAL A 29 -0.56 -1.61 -0.43
C VAL A 29 -0.01 -2.53 -1.51
N SER A 30 0.72 -3.59 -1.14
CA SER A 30 1.31 -4.50 -2.13
C SER A 30 0.28 -5.26 -2.98
N GLN A 31 -0.88 -5.60 -2.41
CA GLN A 31 -1.97 -6.24 -3.13
C GLN A 31 -2.70 -5.23 -4.02
N ASN A 32 -3.08 -4.08 -3.47
CA ASN A 32 -3.92 -3.14 -4.21
C ASN A 32 -3.16 -2.35 -5.29
N LEU A 33 -1.82 -2.26 -5.21
CA LEU A 33 -1.01 -1.70 -6.29
C LEU A 33 -1.19 -2.45 -7.61
N GLN A 34 -1.55 -3.74 -7.56
CA GLN A 34 -1.76 -4.56 -8.76
C GLN A 34 -2.99 -4.14 -9.57
N PHE A 35 -3.89 -3.31 -9.02
CA PHE A 35 -4.99 -2.69 -9.78
C PHE A 35 -4.54 -1.52 -10.65
N LEU A 36 -3.34 -0.98 -10.40
CA LEU A 36 -2.82 0.22 -11.06
C LEU A 36 -1.55 -0.07 -11.85
N ILE A 37 -0.88 -1.19 -11.61
CA ILE A 37 0.39 -1.55 -12.23
C ILE A 37 0.19 -2.84 -13.02
N ALA A 38 0.50 -2.80 -14.32
CA ALA A 38 0.46 -3.95 -15.20
C ALA A 38 1.83 -4.22 -15.82
N PRO A 39 2.28 -5.49 -15.93
CA PRO A 39 3.46 -5.82 -16.71
C PRO A 39 3.25 -5.48 -18.19
N THR A 40 4.28 -4.94 -18.84
CA THR A 40 4.31 -4.74 -20.30
C THR A 40 4.29 -6.06 -21.07
N ASN A 41 4.69 -7.16 -20.43
CA ASN A 41 4.65 -8.51 -20.96
C ASN A 41 3.84 -9.44 -20.05
N VAL A 42 2.82 -10.09 -20.61
CA VAL A 42 1.90 -11.01 -19.90
C VAL A 42 2.60 -12.21 -19.28
N ASP A 43 3.77 -12.63 -19.78
CA ASP A 43 4.52 -13.74 -19.18
C ASP A 43 5.17 -13.35 -17.83
N GLU A 44 5.14 -12.06 -17.46
CA GLU A 44 5.79 -11.53 -16.27
C GLU A 44 4.85 -11.32 -15.07
N TYR A 45 3.60 -11.75 -15.15
CA TYR A 45 2.66 -11.65 -14.00
C TYR A 45 3.20 -12.32 -12.72
N GLY A 46 3.99 -13.39 -12.85
CA GLY A 46 4.66 -14.03 -11.70
C GLY A 46 5.74 -13.16 -11.01
N LYS A 47 6.19 -12.07 -11.64
CA LYS A 47 7.11 -11.08 -11.08
C LYS A 47 6.37 -9.83 -10.55
N LEU A 48 5.13 -9.58 -10.98
CA LEU A 48 4.34 -8.40 -10.57
C LEU A 48 4.16 -8.33 -9.05
N GLU A 49 3.79 -9.45 -8.42
CA GLU A 49 3.63 -9.51 -6.96
C GLU A 49 4.92 -9.09 -6.22
N LYS A 50 6.08 -9.54 -6.73
CA LYS A 50 7.40 -9.22 -6.16
C LYS A 50 7.72 -7.73 -6.31
N LEU A 51 7.39 -7.15 -7.46
CA LEU A 51 7.54 -5.72 -7.71
C LEU A 51 6.65 -4.91 -6.76
N CYS A 52 5.34 -5.19 -6.71
CA CYS A 52 4.42 -4.45 -5.84
C CYS A 52 4.79 -4.56 -4.35
N LYS A 53 5.23 -5.75 -3.90
CA LYS A 53 5.74 -5.94 -2.52
C LYS A 53 7.02 -5.16 -2.24
N CYS A 54 7.93 -5.10 -3.21
CA CYS A 54 9.14 -4.27 -3.11
C CYS A 54 8.79 -2.78 -3.03
N THR A 55 7.91 -2.31 -3.91
CA THR A 55 7.47 -0.92 -3.96
C THR A 55 6.81 -0.50 -2.65
N ALA A 56 5.87 -1.29 -2.15
CA ALA A 56 5.18 -1.05 -0.88
C ALA A 56 6.17 -0.97 0.30
N LYS A 57 7.13 -1.91 0.36
CA LYS A 57 8.13 -1.95 1.44
C LYS A 57 9.03 -0.72 1.42
N ILE A 58 9.58 -0.36 0.26
CA ILE A 58 10.48 0.80 0.16
C ILE A 58 9.71 2.10 0.46
N ALA A 59 8.46 2.21 0.01
CA ALA A 59 7.61 3.37 0.32
C ALA A 59 7.33 3.48 1.82
N GLN A 60 7.02 2.37 2.49
CA GLN A 60 6.81 2.32 3.94
C GLN A 60 8.07 2.76 4.73
N GLU A 61 9.25 2.39 4.26
CA GLU A 61 10.53 2.75 4.88
C GLU A 61 10.91 4.22 4.63
N LYS A 62 10.59 4.77 3.44
CA LYS A 62 11.02 6.12 3.03
C LYS A 62 10.00 7.22 3.34
N TRP A 63 8.71 6.93 3.33
CA TRP A 63 7.68 7.94 3.52
C TRP A 63 7.38 8.17 5.00
N MET A 64 6.86 9.36 5.31
CA MET A 64 6.29 9.60 6.63
C MET A 64 5.14 8.61 6.90
N PRO A 65 5.03 8.04 8.11
CA PRO A 65 3.98 7.06 8.42
C PRO A 65 2.56 7.55 8.10
N ALA A 66 2.26 8.83 8.36
CA ALA A 66 0.97 9.43 8.03
C ALA A 66 0.68 9.43 6.52
N LYS A 67 1.67 9.78 5.68
CA LYS A 67 1.54 9.76 4.22
C LYS A 67 1.31 8.34 3.70
N TYR A 68 2.06 7.38 4.23
CA TYR A 68 1.92 5.97 3.84
C TYR A 68 0.54 5.42 4.21
N SER A 69 0.06 5.70 5.43
CA SER A 69 -1.26 5.28 5.88
C SER A 69 -2.40 5.93 5.08
N GLU A 70 -2.29 7.23 4.78
CA GLU A 70 -3.26 7.93 3.92
C GLU A 70 -3.34 7.30 2.52
N PHE A 71 -2.19 7.02 1.91
CA PHE A 71 -2.13 6.34 0.61
C PHE A 71 -2.70 4.92 0.67
N SER A 72 -2.33 4.13 1.70
CA SER A 72 -2.86 2.77 1.93
C SER A 72 -4.39 2.76 2.00
N ASN A 73 -4.97 3.67 2.78
CA ASN A 73 -6.42 3.80 2.92
C ASN A 73 -7.09 4.20 1.61
N ALA A 74 -6.54 5.19 0.89
CA ALA A 74 -7.08 5.64 -0.38
C ALA A 74 -7.03 4.54 -1.46
N LEU A 75 -5.91 3.82 -1.53
CA LEU A 75 -5.72 2.71 -2.46
C LEU A 75 -6.67 1.54 -2.17
N SER A 76 -6.95 1.25 -0.89
CA SER A 76 -7.97 0.27 -0.49
C SER A 76 -9.37 0.67 -0.92
N GLY A 77 -9.70 1.95 -0.77
CA GLY A 77 -10.97 2.51 -1.23
C GLY A 77 -11.13 2.33 -2.74
N TYR A 78 -10.08 2.63 -3.50
CA TYR A 78 -10.05 2.41 -4.94
C TYR A 78 -10.22 0.93 -5.33
N ALA A 79 -9.48 0.03 -4.69
CA ALA A 79 -9.59 -1.42 -4.94
C ALA A 79 -11.01 -1.96 -4.72
N LYS A 80 -11.70 -1.50 -3.66
CA LYS A 80 -13.10 -1.87 -3.42
C LYS A 80 -14.03 -1.41 -4.55
N LEU A 81 -13.83 -0.18 -5.06
CA LEU A 81 -14.60 0.33 -6.19
C LEU A 81 -14.33 -0.47 -7.46
N VAL A 82 -13.07 -0.80 -7.74
CA VAL A 82 -12.69 -1.63 -8.90
C VAL A 82 -13.32 -3.01 -8.81
N ASN A 83 -13.21 -3.70 -7.68
CA ASN A 83 -13.82 -5.01 -7.49
C ASN A 83 -15.35 -4.95 -7.66
N SER A 84 -16.01 -3.96 -7.07
CA SER A 84 -17.47 -3.79 -7.22
C SER A 84 -17.87 -3.52 -8.68
N ALA A 85 -17.07 -2.76 -9.43
CA ALA A 85 -17.34 -2.49 -10.85
C ALA A 85 -17.08 -3.71 -11.74
N MET A 86 -16.09 -4.54 -11.41
CA MET A 86 -15.83 -5.81 -12.11
C MET A 86 -16.96 -6.82 -11.89
N GLU A 87 -17.58 -6.81 -10.70
CA GLU A 87 -18.75 -7.63 -10.40
C GLU A 87 -20.04 -7.10 -11.06
N ASN A 88 -20.12 -5.78 -11.34
CA ASN A 88 -21.27 -5.12 -11.96
C ASN A 88 -20.93 -4.54 -13.35
N MET A 89 -20.81 -5.41 -14.35
CA MET A 89 -20.48 -5.04 -15.73
C MET A 89 -21.47 -4.02 -16.35
N GLU A 90 -22.75 -4.07 -15.99
CA GLU A 90 -23.75 -3.11 -16.52
C GLU A 90 -23.46 -1.69 -16.04
N GLU A 91 -23.13 -1.54 -14.76
CA GLU A 91 -22.72 -0.27 -14.19
C GLU A 91 -21.40 0.24 -14.79
N MET A 92 -20.45 -0.65 -15.04
CA MET A 92 -19.18 -0.31 -15.68
C MET A 92 -19.36 0.14 -17.13
N LEU A 93 -20.29 -0.45 -17.90
CA LEU A 93 -20.63 0.01 -19.24
C LEU A 93 -21.30 1.39 -19.23
N LYS A 94 -22.09 1.70 -18.20
CA LYS A 94 -22.81 2.97 -18.08
C LYS A 94 -21.92 4.11 -17.59
N ASN A 95 -21.11 3.85 -16.56
CA ASN A 95 -20.36 4.87 -15.83
C ASN A 95 -18.86 4.88 -16.18
N GLY A 96 -18.38 3.87 -16.89
CA GLY A 96 -16.96 3.65 -17.14
C GLY A 96 -16.23 3.03 -15.93
N PRO A 97 -14.91 2.85 -16.04
CA PRO A 97 -14.10 2.35 -14.93
C PRO A 97 -14.07 3.37 -13.78
N PRO A 98 -13.93 2.91 -12.52
CA PRO A 98 -13.75 3.79 -11.38
C PRO A 98 -12.56 4.74 -11.58
N ARG A 99 -12.76 6.02 -11.24
CA ARG A 99 -11.68 7.01 -11.23
C ARG A 99 -10.91 6.97 -9.92
N SER A 100 -9.59 7.00 -10.00
CA SER A 100 -8.73 7.14 -8.82
C SER A 100 -8.90 8.52 -8.18
N SER A 101 -8.75 8.58 -6.85
CA SER A 101 -8.72 9.86 -6.14
C SER A 101 -7.37 10.57 -6.32
N GLU A 102 -7.32 11.88 -6.06
CA GLU A 102 -6.06 12.65 -6.08
C GLU A 102 -5.01 12.09 -5.13
N THR A 103 -5.41 11.53 -3.99
CA THR A 103 -4.48 10.85 -3.05
C THR A 103 -3.83 9.63 -3.70
N VAL A 104 -4.59 8.82 -4.44
CA VAL A 104 -4.03 7.67 -5.17
C VAL A 104 -3.11 8.14 -6.28
N ILE A 105 -3.52 9.12 -7.08
CA ILE A 105 -2.71 9.67 -8.20
C ILE A 105 -1.40 10.27 -7.68
N SER A 106 -1.46 11.11 -6.64
CA SER A 106 -0.28 11.71 -6.00
C SER A 106 0.64 10.66 -5.39
N GLY A 107 0.06 9.63 -4.75
CA GLY A 107 0.80 8.49 -4.24
C GLY A 107 1.55 7.74 -5.35
N MET A 108 0.87 7.39 -6.45
CA MET A 108 1.49 6.72 -7.60
C MET A 108 2.62 7.54 -8.22
N ARG A 109 2.44 8.86 -8.38
CA ARG A 109 3.53 9.76 -8.81
C ARG A 109 4.72 9.72 -7.86
N GLY A 110 4.47 9.64 -6.55
CA GLY A 110 5.51 9.51 -5.54
C GLY A 110 6.23 8.15 -5.53
N LEU A 111 5.69 7.14 -6.24
CA LEU A 111 6.26 5.80 -6.32
C LEU A 111 7.13 5.59 -7.56
N VAL A 112 7.15 6.51 -8.53
CA VAL A 112 7.85 6.35 -9.84
C VAL A 112 9.28 5.83 -9.66
N GLU A 113 10.13 6.56 -8.94
CA GLU A 113 11.54 6.17 -8.72
C GLU A 113 11.67 4.83 -7.96
N ILE A 114 10.71 4.53 -7.07
CA ILE A 114 10.70 3.28 -6.31
C ILE A 114 10.32 2.12 -7.24
N ILE A 115 9.34 2.31 -8.12
CA ILE A 115 8.91 1.32 -9.11
C ILE A 115 10.07 1.02 -10.05
N GLU A 116 10.73 2.04 -10.61
CA GLU A 116 11.91 1.87 -11.48
C GLU A 116 13.02 1.07 -10.80
N SER A 117 13.29 1.32 -9.51
CA SER A 117 14.27 0.53 -8.76
C SER A 117 13.85 -0.93 -8.57
N CYS A 118 12.56 -1.20 -8.35
CA CYS A 118 12.04 -2.56 -8.22
C CYS A 118 11.95 -3.29 -9.59
N GLU A 119 11.70 -2.57 -10.68
CA GLU A 119 11.78 -3.07 -12.05
C GLU A 119 13.18 -3.61 -12.35
N GLU A 120 14.22 -2.80 -12.09
CA GLU A 120 15.62 -3.20 -12.28
C GLU A 120 15.96 -4.43 -11.43
N LYS A 121 15.54 -4.44 -10.17
CA LYS A 121 15.80 -5.54 -9.23
C LYS A 121 15.22 -6.88 -9.69
N TYR A 122 14.04 -6.89 -10.29
CA TYR A 122 13.36 -8.13 -10.68
C TYR A 122 13.39 -8.42 -12.18
N GLY A 123 13.97 -7.52 -12.97
CA GLY A 123 14.02 -7.62 -14.42
C GLY A 123 12.61 -7.76 -15.01
N ILE A 124 11.72 -6.82 -14.66
CA ILE A 124 10.34 -6.68 -15.17
C ILE A 124 10.16 -5.23 -15.64
N ARG A 125 9.31 -5.00 -16.64
CA ARG A 125 8.83 -3.66 -17.03
C ARG A 125 7.34 -3.54 -16.85
N VAL A 126 6.87 -2.45 -16.25
CA VAL A 126 5.47 -2.19 -15.93
C VAL A 126 4.97 -0.86 -16.49
N GLU A 127 3.66 -0.74 -16.62
CA GLU A 127 2.93 0.49 -16.96
C GLU A 127 1.97 0.83 -15.82
N PHE A 128 1.77 2.14 -15.58
CA PHE A 128 0.92 2.69 -14.52
C PHE A 128 0.57 4.16 -14.77
#